data_AF-A0A8S3GHH7-F1
#
_entry.id   AF-A0A8S3GHH7-F1
#
_cell.length_a   1.000
_cell.length_b   1.000
_cell.length_c   1.000
_cell.angle_alpha   90.00
_cell.angle_beta   90.00
_cell.angle_gamma   90.00
#
_symmetry.space_group_name_H-M   'P 1'
#
loop_
_entity.id
_entity.type
_entity.pdbx_description
1 polymer ?
#
loop_
_entity_poly.entity_id
_entity_poly.type
_entity_poly.pdbx_seq_one_letter_code
_entity_poly.pdbx_strand_id
1 'polypeptide(L)'
;LRSVVWPIDHHIREQLWISILTLYRISSLKENPHVAQTSQTVMTSSAMIDTNFGSLSLKYEHWPNFVDTTHLCFYYLTERKGQSLVHGILLTFSSCHPDVTYCPILQPVAALLLHYHNEYEVSYLLNRLLIKSWLCGETRLQWEAHCNVFRKLLKHYY
;
A
#
# COMPACT_ATOMS: atom_id res chain seq x y z
N LEU A 1 -13.71 4.07 17.18
CA LEU A 1 -13.16 3.21 16.10
C LEU A 1 -13.14 1.74 16.47
N ARG A 2 -12.44 1.32 17.53
CA ARG A 2 -12.36 -0.13 17.89
C ARG A 2 -13.64 -0.75 18.49
N SER A 3 -14.64 0.07 18.85
CA SER A 3 -15.88 -0.37 19.50
C SER A 3 -17.06 -0.56 18.55
N VAL A 4 -16.95 -0.10 17.29
CA VAL A 4 -18.05 -0.13 16.33
C VAL A 4 -17.73 -1.16 15.25
N VAL A 5 -18.66 -2.10 15.04
CA VAL A 5 -18.54 -3.12 13.99
C VAL A 5 -19.43 -2.69 12.83
N TRP A 6 -18.83 -2.10 11.80
CA TRP A 6 -19.55 -1.77 10.57
C TRP A 6 -19.65 -3.00 9.66
N PRO A 7 -20.79 -3.22 8.99
CA PRO A 7 -20.93 -4.21 7.93
C PRO A 7 -19.85 -4.08 6.85
N ILE A 8 -19.62 -5.16 6.08
CA ILE A 8 -18.57 -5.19 5.07
C ILE A 8 -18.86 -4.21 3.92
N ASP A 9 -20.14 -4.08 3.54
CA ASP A 9 -20.61 -3.22 2.44
C ASP A 9 -20.94 -1.78 2.90
N HIS A 10 -20.55 -1.41 4.12
CA HIS A 10 -20.90 -0.10 4.66
C HIS A 10 -20.04 1.01 4.02
N HIS A 11 -20.69 1.94 3.32
CA HIS A 11 -20.08 3.08 2.59
C HIS A 11 -19.06 3.89 3.42
N ILE A 12 -19.23 3.96 4.75
CA ILE A 12 -18.23 4.60 5.65
C ILE A 12 -16.80 4.12 5.41
N ARG A 13 -16.59 2.87 4.96
CA ARG A 13 -15.26 2.31 4.71
C ARG A 13 -14.49 3.09 3.65
N GLU A 14 -15.17 3.60 2.63
CA GLU A 14 -14.57 4.46 1.59
C GLU A 14 -13.94 5.71 2.24
N GLN A 15 -14.70 6.45 3.04
CA GLN A 15 -14.17 7.65 3.69
C GLN A 15 -13.20 7.34 4.83
N LEU A 16 -13.43 6.24 5.54
CA LEU A 16 -12.69 5.87 6.73
C LEU A 16 -11.26 5.46 6.40
N TRP A 17 -11.05 4.64 5.36
CA TRP A 17 -9.71 4.19 4.98
C TRP A 17 -8.83 5.37 4.59
N ILE A 18 -9.35 6.29 3.77
CA ILE A 18 -8.67 7.53 3.42
C ILE A 18 -8.34 8.32 4.69
N SER A 19 -9.31 8.53 5.57
CA SER A 19 -9.11 9.31 6.80
C SER A 19 -8.01 8.70 7.68
N ILE A 20 -8.08 7.40 7.99
CA ILE A 20 -7.09 6.72 8.84
C ILE A 20 -5.69 6.80 8.24
N LEU A 21 -5.57 6.55 6.94
CA LEU A 21 -4.28 6.50 6.25
C LEU A 21 -3.70 7.91 6.02
N THR A 22 -4.53 8.94 5.91
CA THR A 22 -4.09 10.33 5.73
C THR A 22 -3.86 11.10 7.03
N LEU A 23 -4.53 10.72 8.12
CA LEU A 23 -4.35 11.36 9.43
C LEU A 23 -2.93 11.14 9.94
N TYR A 24 -2.11 12.17 9.96
CA TYR A 24 -0.91 12.16 10.79
C TYR A 24 -1.39 12.10 12.24
N ARG A 25 -1.02 11.04 12.97
CA ARG A 25 -1.16 11.08 14.42
C ARG A 25 -0.25 12.22 14.88
N ILE A 26 -0.83 13.34 15.32
CA ILE A 26 -0.09 14.38 16.04
C ILE A 26 0.31 13.75 17.38
N SER A 27 1.38 12.97 17.37
CA SER A 27 2.06 12.55 18.59
C SER A 27 2.93 13.72 19.03
N SER A 28 2.39 14.52 19.97
CA SER A 28 3.12 15.43 20.87
C SER A 28 4.32 16.16 20.25
N LEU A 29 4.05 17.28 19.57
CA LEU A 29 5.05 18.32 19.39
C LEU A 29 5.35 18.93 20.77
N LYS A 30 6.52 18.60 21.34
CA LYS A 30 7.32 19.68 21.92
C LYS A 30 7.72 20.55 20.73
N GLU A 31 7.14 21.74 20.68
CA GLU A 31 7.36 22.74 19.65
C GLU A 31 8.87 23.00 19.47
N ASN A 32 9.32 22.96 18.22
CA ASN A 32 10.43 23.79 17.75
C ASN A 32 9.99 24.37 16.40
N PRO A 33 9.60 25.66 16.34
CA PRO A 33 8.97 26.23 15.18
C PRO A 33 10.04 26.83 14.27
N HIS A 34 10.82 26.01 13.57
CA HIS A 34 11.59 26.50 12.41
C HIS A 34 11.76 25.38 11.39
N VAL A 35 11.63 25.75 10.11
CA VAL A 35 11.64 24.90 8.89
C VAL A 35 10.24 24.46 8.42
N ALA A 36 9.40 25.46 8.18
CA ALA A 36 8.28 25.35 7.25
C ALA A 36 8.72 25.85 5.87
N GLN A 37 9.37 25.00 5.08
CA GLN A 37 9.47 25.14 3.62
C GLN A 37 9.60 23.74 3.00
N THR A 38 8.50 22.99 2.99
CA THR A 38 8.36 21.84 2.10
C THR A 38 7.73 22.34 0.83
N SER A 39 8.53 22.45 -0.24
CA SER A 39 8.03 22.67 -1.59
C SER A 39 7.00 21.58 -1.91
N GLN A 40 5.74 22.00 -1.98
CA GLN A 40 4.65 21.21 -2.56
C GLN A 40 4.92 21.11 -4.06
N THR A 41 5.73 20.15 -4.48
CA THR A 41 5.71 19.72 -5.87
C THR A 41 4.51 18.79 -6.01
N VAL A 42 3.38 19.39 -6.38
CA VAL A 42 2.26 18.67 -6.99
C VAL A 42 2.82 18.04 -8.26
N MET A 43 3.27 16.79 -8.16
CA MET A 43 3.69 16.04 -9.34
C MET A 43 2.41 15.58 -10.04
N THR A 44 1.86 16.45 -10.87
CA THR A 44 0.91 16.07 -11.91
C THR A 44 1.64 15.11 -12.84
N SER A 45 1.43 13.81 -12.65
CA SER A 45 1.90 12.78 -13.58
C SER A 45 1.05 12.81 -14.86
N SER A 46 1.23 13.89 -15.64
CA SER A 46 0.84 13.98 -17.04
C SER A 46 2.11 14.11 -17.87
N ALA A 47 2.88 13.02 -17.95
CA ALA A 47 3.89 12.83 -18.99
C ALA A 47 4.14 11.34 -19.15
N MET A 48 3.92 10.86 -20.37
CA MET A 48 4.24 9.52 -20.88
C MET A 48 3.28 8.39 -20.47
N ILE A 49 2.01 8.54 -20.86
CA ILE A 49 1.23 7.37 -21.28
C ILE A 49 1.80 6.97 -22.64
N ASP A 50 2.84 6.13 -22.63
CA ASP A 50 3.21 5.42 -23.84
C ASP A 50 2.02 4.54 -24.24
N THR A 51 1.53 4.83 -25.43
CA THR A 51 0.44 4.20 -26.19
C THR A 51 0.70 2.72 -26.48
N ASN A 52 0.84 1.90 -25.43
CA ASN A 52 0.95 0.43 -25.50
C ASN A 52 0.01 -0.27 -24.50
N PHE A 53 -1.03 0.42 -24.01
CA PHE A 53 -2.10 -0.18 -23.19
C PHE A 53 -3.17 -0.90 -24.03
N GLY A 54 -2.86 -1.22 -25.28
CA GLY A 54 -3.73 -1.96 -26.20
C GLY A 54 -3.12 -3.32 -26.52
N SER A 55 -3.83 -4.39 -26.17
CA SER A 55 -3.56 -5.78 -26.56
C SER A 55 -2.44 -6.53 -25.85
N LEU A 56 -2.40 -6.48 -24.52
CA LEU A 56 -1.57 -7.41 -23.78
C LEU A 56 -2.46 -8.20 -22.80
N SER A 57 -2.90 -9.36 -23.30
CA SER A 57 -3.19 -10.54 -22.50
C SER A 57 -1.92 -10.90 -21.72
N LEU A 58 -1.51 -10.05 -20.79
CA LEU A 58 -0.40 -10.26 -19.89
C LEU A 58 -0.84 -11.35 -18.94
N LYS A 59 -0.38 -12.57 -19.21
CA LYS A 59 -0.02 -13.43 -18.09
C LYS A 59 0.80 -12.56 -17.13
N TYR A 60 0.49 -12.62 -15.85
CA TYR A 60 1.19 -11.91 -14.77
C TYR A 60 2.66 -12.39 -14.60
N GLU A 61 3.42 -12.50 -15.69
CA GLU A 61 4.71 -13.16 -15.76
C GLU A 61 5.79 -12.40 -14.97
N HIS A 62 5.58 -11.10 -14.71
CA HIS A 62 6.57 -10.27 -14.02
C HIS A 62 5.88 -9.43 -12.93
N TRP A 63 5.90 -9.93 -11.70
CA TRP A 63 5.57 -9.13 -10.51
C TRP A 63 6.80 -8.32 -10.06
N PRO A 64 6.63 -7.15 -9.43
CA PRO A 64 7.74 -6.46 -8.80
C PRO A 64 8.45 -7.35 -7.77
N ASN A 65 9.78 -7.22 -7.67
CA ASN A 65 10.61 -8.07 -6.81
C ASN A 65 10.21 -8.03 -5.33
N PHE A 66 9.58 -6.95 -4.87
CA PHE A 66 9.14 -6.84 -3.49
C PHE A 66 7.89 -7.67 -3.18
N VAL A 67 7.18 -8.16 -4.20
CA VAL A 67 5.96 -8.96 -4.06
C VAL A 67 6.32 -10.42 -3.87
N ASP A 68 5.71 -11.05 -2.87
CA ASP A 68 5.77 -12.49 -2.72
C ASP A 68 4.74 -13.17 -3.63
N THR A 69 5.22 -13.79 -4.70
CA THR A 69 4.38 -14.48 -5.68
C THR A 69 3.87 -15.84 -5.21
N THR A 70 4.41 -16.38 -4.11
CA THR A 70 3.95 -17.65 -3.54
C THR A 70 2.63 -17.51 -2.77
N HIS A 71 2.32 -16.29 -2.32
CA HIS A 71 1.20 -15.98 -1.44
C HIS A 71 0.38 -14.78 -1.93
N LEU A 72 0.09 -14.73 -3.23
CA LEU A 72 -0.78 -13.69 -3.80
C LEU A 72 -2.21 -13.82 -3.24
N CYS A 73 -2.78 -12.69 -2.80
CA CYS A 73 -4.14 -12.62 -2.26
C CYS A 73 -4.94 -11.53 -2.97
N PHE A 74 -6.00 -11.94 -3.68
CA PHE A 74 -6.88 -11.03 -4.44
C PHE A 74 -8.27 -10.87 -3.82
N TYR A 75 -8.58 -11.62 -2.77
CA TYR A 75 -9.91 -11.69 -2.13
C TYR A 75 -11.03 -11.89 -3.18
N TYR A 76 -12.02 -11.00 -3.24
CA TYR A 76 -13.16 -11.05 -4.15
C TYR A 76 -12.99 -10.14 -5.37
N LEU A 77 -11.77 -9.72 -5.70
CA LEU A 77 -11.52 -8.99 -6.94
C LEU A 77 -11.82 -9.87 -8.15
N THR A 78 -12.39 -9.25 -9.19
CA THR A 78 -12.62 -9.92 -10.46
C THR A 78 -11.30 -10.42 -11.06
N GLU A 79 -11.28 -11.67 -11.52
CA GLU A 79 -10.05 -12.38 -11.93
C GLU A 79 -9.25 -11.69 -13.03
N ARG A 80 -9.92 -10.94 -13.92
CA ARG A 80 -9.25 -10.24 -15.02
C ARG A 80 -9.02 -8.77 -14.72
N LYS A 81 -10.08 -8.03 -14.43
CA LYS A 81 -9.99 -6.58 -14.27
C LYS A 81 -9.34 -6.20 -12.95
N GLY A 82 -9.84 -6.72 -11.82
CA GLY A 82 -9.32 -6.35 -10.50
C GLY A 82 -7.88 -6.79 -10.28
N GLN A 83 -7.54 -8.01 -10.69
CA GLN A 83 -6.16 -8.52 -10.59
C GLN A 83 -5.18 -7.73 -11.48
N SER A 84 -5.57 -7.39 -12.72
CA SER A 84 -4.76 -6.54 -13.61
C SER A 84 -4.54 -5.14 -13.04
N LEU A 85 -5.55 -4.56 -12.38
CA LEU A 85 -5.41 -3.27 -11.72
C LEU A 85 -4.41 -3.32 -10.57
N VAL A 86 -4.49 -4.36 -9.72
CA VAL A 86 -3.51 -4.55 -8.62
C VAL A 86 -2.10 -4.68 -9.18
N HIS A 87 -1.91 -5.48 -10.24
CA HIS A 87 -0.62 -5.65 -10.89
C HIS A 87 -0.07 -4.33 -11.43
N GLY A 88 -0.89 -3.56 -12.15
CA GLY A 88 -0.52 -2.24 -12.67
C GLY A 88 -0.13 -1.24 -11.58
N ILE A 89 -0.94 -1.15 -10.52
CA ILE A 89 -0.67 -0.27 -9.36
C ILE A 89 0.70 -0.59 -8.74
N LEU A 90 1.01 -1.87 -8.53
CA LEU A 90 2.26 -2.28 -7.90
C LEU A 90 3.48 -2.10 -8.82
N LEU A 91 3.31 -2.26 -10.14
CA LEU A 91 4.36 -1.92 -11.10
C LEU A 91 4.68 -0.43 -11.05
N THR A 92 3.67 0.44 -11.11
CA THR A 92 3.87 1.89 -10.98
C THR A 92 4.52 2.24 -9.64
N PHE A 93 4.06 1.62 -8.55
CA PHE A 93 4.66 1.80 -7.24
C PHE A 93 6.14 1.41 -7.21
N SER A 94 6.52 0.30 -7.85
CA SER A 94 7.91 -0.16 -7.94
C SER A 94 8.82 0.84 -8.67
N SER A 95 8.30 1.47 -9.72
CA SER A 95 9.04 2.49 -10.47
C SER A 95 9.24 3.76 -9.65
N CYS A 96 8.30 4.10 -8.78
CA CYS A 96 8.40 5.27 -7.91
C CYS A 96 9.27 5.04 -6.66
N HIS A 97 9.36 3.80 -6.18
CA HIS A 97 10.02 3.43 -4.92
C HIS A 97 11.03 2.30 -5.10
N PRO A 98 12.15 2.54 -5.80
CA PRO A 98 13.16 1.52 -6.07
C PRO A 98 13.83 0.95 -4.81
N ASP A 99 13.78 1.68 -3.69
CA ASP A 99 14.34 1.25 -2.40
C ASP A 99 13.53 0.13 -1.72
N VAL A 100 12.26 -0.03 -2.10
CA VAL A 100 11.40 -1.09 -1.59
C VAL A 100 11.76 -2.39 -2.30
N THR A 101 12.57 -3.20 -1.63
CA THR A 101 13.13 -4.45 -2.18
C THR A 101 12.35 -5.68 -1.76
N TYR A 102 11.62 -5.63 -0.64
CA TYR A 102 10.80 -6.74 -0.15
C TYR A 102 9.69 -6.24 0.77
N CYS A 103 8.43 -6.42 0.34
CA CYS A 103 7.24 -6.00 1.09
C CYS A 103 6.04 -6.90 0.71
N PRO A 104 5.97 -8.12 1.26
CA PRO A 104 4.96 -9.13 0.88
C PRO A 104 3.53 -8.69 1.22
N ILE A 105 3.37 -7.78 2.19
CA ILE A 105 2.07 -7.27 2.62
C ILE A 105 1.45 -6.28 1.62
N LEU A 106 2.26 -5.69 0.72
CA LEU A 106 1.81 -4.61 -0.13
C LEU A 106 0.77 -5.07 -1.16
N GLN A 107 0.97 -6.25 -1.76
CA GLN A 107 0.03 -6.79 -2.75
C GLN A 107 -1.35 -7.10 -2.14
N PRO A 108 -1.45 -7.83 -1.01
CA PRO A 108 -2.74 -8.04 -0.35
C PRO A 108 -3.40 -6.74 0.10
N VAL A 109 -2.64 -5.74 0.57
CA VAL A 109 -3.22 -4.45 0.98
C VAL A 109 -3.78 -3.69 -0.22
N ALA A 110 -3.05 -3.66 -1.34
CA ALA A 110 -3.53 -3.04 -2.58
C ALA A 110 -4.83 -3.70 -3.06
N ALA A 111 -4.88 -5.04 -3.05
CA ALA A 111 -6.08 -5.79 -3.43
C ALA A 111 -7.28 -5.49 -2.50
N LEU A 112 -7.05 -5.39 -1.20
CA LEU A 112 -8.08 -5.05 -0.23
C LEU A 112 -8.63 -3.63 -0.45
N LEU A 113 -7.75 -2.64 -0.62
CA LEU A 113 -8.17 -1.24 -0.81
C LEU A 113 -8.97 -1.07 -2.10
N LEU A 114 -8.65 -1.81 -3.16
CA LEU A 114 -9.35 -1.75 -4.45
C LEU A 114 -10.82 -2.21 -4.38
N HIS A 115 -11.26 -2.85 -3.28
CA HIS A 115 -12.68 -3.13 -3.06
C HIS A 115 -13.49 -1.88 -2.69
N TYR A 116 -12.83 -0.84 -2.18
CA TYR A 116 -13.47 0.38 -1.68
C TYR A 116 -13.04 1.64 -2.44
N HIS A 117 -12.01 1.54 -3.28
CA HIS A 117 -11.31 2.67 -3.89
C HIS A 117 -10.99 2.43 -5.35
N ASN A 118 -10.83 3.51 -6.11
CA ASN A 118 -10.31 3.44 -7.46
C ASN A 118 -8.77 3.31 -7.48
N GLU A 119 -8.19 3.00 -8.64
CA GLU A 119 -6.75 2.77 -8.81
C GLU A 119 -5.84 3.93 -8.37
N TYR A 120 -6.27 5.17 -8.59
CA TYR A 120 -5.51 6.37 -8.23
C TYR A 120 -5.52 6.59 -6.71
N GLU A 121 -6.67 6.40 -6.08
CA GLU A 121 -6.82 6.45 -4.62
C GLU A 121 -5.99 5.36 -3.96
N VAL A 122 -6.04 4.12 -4.45
CA VAL A 122 -5.22 3.03 -3.92
C VAL A 122 -3.74 3.39 -4.03
N SER A 123 -3.28 3.84 -5.19
CA SER A 123 -1.89 4.26 -5.39
C SER A 123 -1.49 5.35 -4.39
N TYR A 124 -2.32 6.37 -4.21
CA TYR A 124 -2.10 7.41 -3.20
C TYR A 124 -2.02 6.85 -1.78
N LEU A 125 -2.92 5.95 -1.40
CA LEU A 125 -2.96 5.34 -0.07
C LEU A 125 -1.73 4.46 0.21
N LEU A 126 -1.24 3.71 -0.79
CA LEU A 126 0.00 2.95 -0.68
C LEU A 126 1.20 3.85 -0.42
N ASN A 127 1.29 4.99 -1.12
CA ASN A 127 2.32 6.00 -0.87
C ASN A 127 2.25 6.54 0.57
N ARG A 128 1.04 6.82 1.07
CA ARG A 128 0.85 7.28 2.46
C ARG A 128 1.23 6.21 3.48
N LEU A 129 0.96 4.94 3.21
CA LEU A 129 1.35 3.81 4.04
C LEU A 129 2.87 3.67 4.14
N LEU A 130 3.59 3.85 3.02
CA LEU A 130 5.04 3.85 2.98
C LEU A 130 5.62 4.99 3.82
N ILE A 131 5.16 6.23 3.62
CA ILE A 131 5.64 7.40 4.39
C ILE A 131 5.45 7.23 5.89
N LYS A 132 4.37 6.56 6.31
CA LYS A 132 4.09 6.29 7.72
C LYS A 132 4.88 5.10 8.28
N SER A 133 5.66 4.38 7.48
CA SER A 133 6.31 3.10 7.83
C SER A 133 5.32 2.06 8.39
N TRP A 134 4.04 2.14 7.98
CA TRP A 134 3.01 1.19 8.44
C TRP A 134 3.12 -0.15 7.71
N LEU A 135 3.82 -0.17 6.59
CA LEU A 135 4.18 -1.39 5.90
C LEU A 135 5.25 -2.11 6.72
N CYS A 136 4.96 -3.35 7.12
CA CYS A 136 5.89 -4.17 7.88
C CYS A 136 7.01 -4.64 6.96
N GLY A 137 8.09 -3.85 6.85
CA GLY A 137 9.30 -4.21 6.10
C GLY A 137 9.25 -3.75 4.65
N GLU A 138 10.19 -2.88 4.31
CA GLU A 138 10.52 -2.43 2.95
C GLU A 138 11.72 -3.23 2.40
N THR A 139 12.43 -3.91 3.29
CA THR A 139 13.53 -4.84 2.99
C THR A 139 13.32 -6.18 3.67
N ARG A 140 13.98 -7.21 3.14
CA ARG A 140 13.90 -8.57 3.68
C ARG A 140 14.41 -8.64 5.12
N LEU A 141 15.46 -7.88 5.44
CA LEU A 141 16.01 -7.81 6.79
C LEU A 141 15.00 -7.22 7.78
N GLN A 142 14.30 -6.13 7.41
CA GLN A 142 13.26 -5.54 8.27
C GLN A 142 12.09 -6.51 8.47
N TRP A 143 11.67 -7.22 7.42
CA TRP A 143 10.64 -8.25 7.53
C TRP A 143 11.03 -9.35 8.51
N GLU A 144 12.23 -9.92 8.36
CA GLU A 144 12.74 -10.97 9.25
C GLU A 144 12.87 -10.47 10.69
N ALA A 145 13.30 -9.22 10.90
CA ALA A 145 13.33 -8.58 12.21
C ALA A 145 11.92 -8.49 12.82
N HIS A 146 10.91 -8.06 12.07
CA HIS A 146 9.52 -8.03 12.53
C HIS A 146 9.01 -9.42 12.91
N CYS A 147 9.24 -10.44 12.08
CA CYS A 147 8.87 -11.82 12.39
C CYS A 147 9.57 -12.34 13.66
N ASN A 148 10.83 -11.98 13.86
CA ASN A 148 11.58 -12.35 15.05
C ASN A 148 11.04 -11.69 16.32
N VAL A 149 10.71 -10.39 16.25
CA VAL A 149 10.05 -9.68 17.36
C VAL A 149 8.71 -10.32 17.68
N PHE A 150 7.89 -10.58 16.67
CA PHE A 150 6.60 -11.27 16.85
C PHE A 150 6.78 -12.64 17.51
N ARG A 151 7.75 -13.44 17.06
CA ARG A 151 8.06 -14.75 17.67
C ARG A 151 8.50 -14.62 19.13
N LYS A 152 9.30 -13.60 19.48
CA LYS A 152 9.70 -13.33 20.87
C LYS A 152 8.50 -12.94 21.73
N LEU A 153 7.61 -12.10 21.21
CA LEU A 153 6.37 -11.72 21.90
C LEU A 153 5.49 -12.94 22.13
N LEU A 154 5.32 -13.80 21.12
CA LEU A 154 4.55 -15.03 21.27
C LEU A 154 5.07 -15.90 22.43
N LYS A 155 6.38 -16.13 22.53
CA LYS A 155 6.98 -16.88 23.63
C LYS A 155 6.82 -16.25 25.02
N HIS A 156 6.57 -14.94 25.08
CA HIS A 156 6.39 -14.23 26.35
C HIS A 156 4.93 -14.28 26.81
N TYR A 157 3.98 -14.27 25.87
CA TYR A 157 2.54 -14.24 26.18
C TYR A 157 1.85 -15.60 26.09
N TYR A 158 2.51 -16.60 25.49
CA TYR A 158 2.07 -18.00 25.38
C TYR A 158 3.23 -18.94 25.75
#